data_AF-A0A2J7R1R7-F1
#
_entry.id   AF-A0A2J7R1R7-F1
#
_cell.length_a   1.000
_cell.length_b   1.000
_cell.length_c   1.000
_cell.angle_alpha   90.00
_cell.angle_beta   90.00
_cell.angle_gamma   90.00
#
_symmetry.space_group_name_H-M   'P 1'
#
loop_
_entity.id
_entity.type
_entity.pdbx_description
1 polymer ?
#
loop_
_entity_poly.entity_id
_entity_poly.type
_entity_poly.pdbx_seq_one_letter_code
_entity_poly.pdbx_strand_id
1 'polypeptide(L)'
;MEVTDKTRADVKGGTLIHYENKLRLLEIAQVPKEHVDDFKSIKTFKFFNTNNLWAKLDAIERVLNQNSLNMEIIVNSKSLANGLNVIQLETAVGAAMKTFEGGLGISVPRSRFLPVKKTSDLLLVMSNLYSLKNGSLVMSPQRMFPTTPLVKLGDNHFSKVKEFLSRFANIPDLIELDHLTVSGDVTFGRGVSLKGTVIIIANHGDRIDIPSGAMLENKIVSGNMRILDH
;
A
#
# COMPACT_ATOMS: atom_id res chain seq x y z
N MET A 1 -2.46 20.12 -1.03
CA MET A 1 -2.41 18.63 -1.12
C MET A 1 -1.11 18.18 -0.49
N GLU A 2 -1.16 17.26 0.47
CA GLU A 2 0.07 16.65 1.00
C GLU A 2 0.58 15.60 -0.01
N VAL A 3 1.87 15.66 -0.32
CA VAL A 3 2.58 14.65 -1.12
C VAL A 3 3.71 14.05 -0.30
N THR A 4 4.12 12.84 -0.62
CA THR A 4 5.26 12.17 0.02
C THR A 4 6.23 11.67 -1.05
N ASP A 5 7.48 11.40 -0.66
CA ASP A 5 8.44 10.76 -1.55
C ASP A 5 7.93 9.39 -2.04
N LYS A 6 8.06 9.17 -3.35
CA LYS A 6 7.65 7.95 -4.04
C LYS A 6 8.65 6.83 -3.77
N THR A 7 8.17 5.68 -3.33
CA THR A 7 8.96 4.46 -3.15
C THR A 7 8.66 3.45 -4.24
N ARG A 8 9.46 2.38 -4.32
CA ARG A 8 9.21 1.26 -5.25
C ARG A 8 7.88 0.54 -5.01
N ALA A 9 7.28 0.68 -3.82
CA ALA A 9 5.97 0.11 -3.51
C ALA A 9 4.81 0.97 -4.07
N ASP A 10 5.04 2.25 -4.36
CA ASP A 10 4.02 3.20 -4.80
C ASP A 10 3.85 3.16 -6.33
N VAL A 11 3.45 1.99 -6.83
CA VAL A 11 3.28 1.71 -8.28
C VAL A 11 1.92 2.14 -8.83
N LYS A 12 0.93 2.38 -7.97
CA LYS A 12 -0.44 2.79 -8.34
C LYS A 12 -0.83 4.06 -7.60
N GLY A 13 -1.24 5.08 -8.36
CA GLY A 13 -1.72 6.37 -7.88
C GLY A 13 -1.11 7.52 -8.67
N GLY A 14 -1.48 8.75 -8.29
CA GLY A 14 -1.09 9.96 -9.01
C GLY A 14 0.11 10.72 -8.44
N THR A 15 0.67 11.59 -9.27
CA THR A 15 1.69 12.58 -8.90
C THR A 15 1.20 13.98 -9.24
N LEU A 16 1.71 14.98 -8.54
CA LEU A 16 1.52 16.38 -8.94
C LEU A 16 2.43 16.72 -10.12
N ILE A 17 1.86 17.43 -11.10
CA ILE A 17 2.56 17.98 -12.26
C ILE A 17 2.19 19.45 -12.45
N HIS A 18 3.02 20.16 -13.20
CA HIS A 18 2.71 21.50 -13.68
C HIS A 18 2.29 21.44 -15.15
N TYR A 19 1.06 21.85 -15.46
CA TYR A 19 0.50 21.79 -16.81
C TYR A 19 -0.46 22.96 -17.03
N GLU A 20 -0.31 23.67 -18.16
CA GLU A 20 -1.06 24.89 -18.49
C GLU A 20 -1.05 25.92 -17.34
N ASN A 21 0.14 26.21 -16.80
CA ASN A 21 0.37 27.17 -15.70
C ASN A 21 -0.40 26.88 -14.40
N LYS A 22 -0.82 25.62 -14.20
CA LYS A 22 -1.49 25.17 -12.98
C LYS A 22 -0.92 23.85 -12.48
N LEU A 23 -0.99 23.64 -11.17
CA LEU A 23 -0.75 22.33 -10.58
C LEU A 23 -1.94 21.41 -10.86
N ARG A 24 -1.65 20.20 -11.32
CA ARG A 24 -2.64 19.15 -11.61
C ARG A 24 -2.20 17.82 -11.02
N LEU A 25 -3.17 16.98 -10.71
CA LEU A 25 -2.93 15.58 -10.38
C LEU A 25 -2.92 14.77 -11.68
N LEU A 26 -1.80 14.12 -11.98
CA LEU A 26 -1.68 13.16 -13.08
C LEU A 26 -1.80 11.75 -12.51
N GLU A 27 -2.86 11.04 -12.91
CA GLU A 27 -3.09 9.63 -12.58
C GLU A 27 -2.57 8.72 -13.71
N ILE A 28 -2.16 7.49 -13.36
CA ILE A 28 -1.64 6.52 -14.35
C ILE A 28 -2.63 6.23 -15.49
N ALA A 29 -3.94 6.30 -15.22
CA ALA A 29 -4.99 6.07 -16.22
C ALA A 29 -5.03 7.15 -17.32
N GLN A 30 -4.41 8.32 -17.08
CA GLN A 30 -4.32 9.42 -18.02
C GLN A 30 -3.03 9.37 -18.85
N VAL A 31 -2.11 8.47 -18.51
CA VAL A 31 -0.81 8.34 -19.17
C VAL A 31 -0.92 7.40 -20.37
N PRO A 32 -0.48 7.81 -21.58
CA PRO A 32 -0.41 6.93 -22.74
C PRO A 32 0.40 5.67 -22.45
N LYS A 33 0.02 4.54 -23.06
CA LYS A 33 0.60 3.21 -22.74
C LYS A 33 2.12 3.18 -22.93
N GLU A 34 2.60 3.87 -23.94
CA GLU A 34 4.00 4.05 -24.31
C GLU A 34 4.84 4.80 -23.26
N HIS A 35 4.22 5.61 -22.39
CA HIS A 35 4.90 6.43 -21.39
C HIS A 35 4.64 5.98 -19.94
N VAL A 36 3.98 4.83 -19.75
CA VAL A 36 3.65 4.31 -18.42
C VAL A 36 4.91 4.04 -17.60
N ASP A 37 5.99 3.57 -18.21
CA ASP A 37 7.23 3.28 -17.49
C ASP A 37 7.99 4.55 -17.09
N ASP A 38 7.92 5.60 -17.91
CA ASP A 38 8.41 6.94 -17.56
C ASP A 38 7.66 7.49 -16.34
N PHE A 39 6.34 7.31 -16.30
CA PHE A 39 5.50 7.72 -15.15
C PHE A 39 5.82 6.94 -13.87
N LYS A 40 6.13 5.65 -13.99
CA LYS A 40 6.55 4.82 -12.85
C LYS A 40 7.93 5.18 -12.33
N SER A 41 8.79 5.78 -13.15
CA SER A 41 10.14 6.17 -12.77
C SER A 41 10.17 7.16 -11.61
N ILE A 42 10.81 6.76 -10.51
CA ILE A 42 11.05 7.60 -9.32
C ILE A 42 12.05 8.73 -9.64
N LYS A 43 12.89 8.55 -10.68
CA LYS A 43 13.82 9.60 -11.12
C LYS A 43 13.10 10.79 -11.74
N THR A 44 12.03 10.51 -12.48
CA THR A 44 11.21 11.52 -13.17
C THR A 44 10.19 12.13 -12.21
N PHE A 45 9.41 11.29 -11.54
CA PHE A 45 8.37 11.70 -10.61
C PHE A 45 8.74 11.30 -9.18
N LYS A 46 9.25 12.28 -8.43
CA LYS A 46 9.75 12.08 -7.06
C LYS A 46 8.65 12.00 -6.01
N PHE A 47 7.50 12.60 -6.29
CA PHE A 47 6.41 12.75 -5.33
C PHE A 47 5.22 11.86 -5.67
N PHE A 48 4.43 11.54 -4.65
CA PHE A 48 3.23 10.74 -4.74
C PHE A 48 2.10 11.40 -3.93
N ASN A 49 0.88 11.42 -4.48
CA ASN A 49 -0.28 11.98 -3.80
C ASN A 49 -0.68 11.10 -2.60
N THR A 50 -0.69 11.67 -1.40
CA THR A 50 -1.11 10.95 -0.18
C THR A 50 -2.63 10.86 -0.02
N ASN A 51 -3.37 11.65 -0.80
CA ASN A 51 -4.80 11.90 -0.66
C ASN A 51 -5.21 12.60 0.65
N ASN A 52 -4.26 13.13 1.42
CA ASN A 52 -4.54 14.08 2.50
C ASN A 52 -4.69 15.48 1.91
N LEU A 53 -5.92 15.99 1.95
CA LEU A 53 -6.30 17.25 1.31
C LEU A 53 -6.79 18.28 2.33
N TRP A 54 -6.43 19.54 2.05
CA TRP A 54 -6.86 20.71 2.80
C TRP A 54 -7.48 21.66 1.80
N ALA A 55 -8.71 22.10 2.06
CA ALA A 55 -9.46 22.96 1.15
C ALA A 55 -10.20 24.05 1.94
N LYS A 56 -10.31 25.25 1.36
CA LYS A 56 -11.09 26.35 1.92
C LYS A 56 -12.55 26.19 1.50
N LEU A 57 -13.48 26.21 2.46
CA LEU A 57 -14.91 26.01 2.19
C LEU A 57 -15.47 27.10 1.26
N ASP A 58 -15.16 28.37 1.49
CA ASP A 58 -15.61 29.48 0.64
C ASP A 58 -15.13 29.34 -0.82
N ALA A 59 -13.94 28.76 -1.02
CA ALA A 59 -13.42 28.50 -2.36
C ALA A 59 -14.19 27.36 -3.05
N ILE A 60 -14.62 26.34 -2.30
CA ILE A 60 -15.49 25.26 -2.81
C ILE A 60 -16.83 25.86 -3.21
N GLU A 61 -17.46 26.65 -2.35
CA GLU A 61 -18.73 27.31 -2.64
C GLU A 61 -18.64 28.20 -3.89
N ARG A 62 -17.60 29.04 -3.99
CA ARG A 62 -17.36 29.87 -5.19
C ARG A 62 -17.25 29.02 -6.46
N VAL A 63 -16.47 27.94 -6.42
CA VAL A 63 -16.25 27.06 -7.57
C VAL A 63 -17.55 26.38 -8.02
N LEU A 64 -18.37 25.95 -7.07
CA LEU A 64 -19.68 25.32 -7.32
C LEU A 64 -20.69 26.33 -7.87
N ASN A 65 -20.81 27.51 -7.26
CA ASN A 65 -21.72 28.57 -7.72
C ASN A 65 -21.37 29.05 -9.14
N GLN A 66 -20.09 29.02 -9.50
CA GLN A 66 -19.61 29.36 -10.84
C GLN A 66 -19.69 28.18 -11.84
N ASN A 67 -20.14 26.99 -11.42
CA ASN A 67 -20.10 25.76 -12.23
C ASN A 67 -18.72 25.49 -12.89
N SER A 68 -17.65 25.84 -12.18
CA SER A 68 -16.28 25.79 -12.70
C SER A 68 -15.51 24.53 -12.27
N LEU A 69 -16.13 23.68 -11.45
CA LEU A 69 -15.55 22.42 -10.99
C LEU A 69 -15.27 21.51 -12.19
N ASN A 70 -13.99 21.19 -12.41
CA ASN A 70 -13.55 20.36 -13.51
C ASN A 70 -12.62 19.27 -13.00
N MET A 71 -13.00 18.02 -13.23
CA MET A 71 -12.23 16.83 -12.86
C MET A 71 -12.20 15.89 -14.06
N GLU A 72 -11.07 15.23 -14.27
CA GLU A 72 -10.92 14.21 -15.28
C GLU A 72 -11.78 12.98 -14.93
N ILE A 73 -12.48 12.46 -15.94
CA ILE A 73 -13.27 11.23 -15.82
C ILE A 73 -12.32 10.04 -15.85
N ILE A 74 -12.45 9.16 -14.86
CA ILE A 74 -11.76 7.89 -14.78
C ILE A 74 -12.72 6.81 -15.26
N VAL A 75 -12.33 6.07 -16.30
CA VAL A 75 -13.13 4.99 -16.89
C VAL A 75 -12.56 3.65 -16.45
N ASN A 76 -13.26 2.96 -15.55
CA ASN A 76 -12.87 1.65 -15.03
C ASN A 76 -13.73 0.55 -15.67
N SER A 77 -13.11 -0.32 -16.48
CA SER A 77 -13.76 -1.54 -16.95
C SER A 77 -13.68 -2.63 -15.87
N LYS A 78 -14.82 -3.16 -15.44
CA LYS A 78 -14.90 -4.25 -14.45
C LYS A 78 -15.73 -5.41 -14.98
N SER A 79 -15.39 -6.61 -14.52
CA SER A 79 -16.21 -7.80 -14.73
C SER A 79 -16.83 -8.19 -13.39
N LEU A 80 -18.15 -8.28 -13.34
CA LEU A 80 -18.89 -8.71 -12.16
C LEU A 80 -18.74 -10.22 -11.95
N ALA A 81 -19.07 -10.70 -10.74
CA ALA A 81 -18.97 -12.12 -10.40
C ALA A 81 -19.85 -13.04 -11.27
N ASN A 82 -20.91 -12.50 -11.87
CA ASN A 82 -21.78 -13.19 -12.82
C ASN A 82 -21.26 -13.16 -14.27
N GLY A 83 -20.04 -12.65 -14.50
CA GLY A 83 -19.42 -12.54 -15.82
C GLY A 83 -19.85 -11.33 -16.64
N LEU A 84 -20.75 -10.47 -16.14
CA LEU A 84 -21.17 -9.27 -16.85
C LEU A 84 -20.05 -8.21 -16.84
N ASN A 85 -19.67 -7.74 -18.03
CA ASN A 85 -18.75 -6.62 -18.18
C ASN A 85 -19.50 -5.29 -18.01
N VAL A 86 -18.97 -4.42 -17.15
CA VAL A 86 -19.55 -3.11 -16.84
C VAL A 86 -18.49 -2.02 -16.93
N ILE A 87 -18.94 -0.79 -17.19
CA ILE A 87 -18.12 0.40 -17.14
C ILE A 87 -18.50 1.19 -15.90
N GLN A 88 -17.52 1.52 -15.08
CA GLN A 88 -17.66 2.35 -13.90
C GLN A 88 -16.96 3.69 -14.16
N LEU A 89 -17.72 4.78 -14.14
CA LEU A 89 -17.22 6.14 -14.29
C LEU A 89 -17.01 6.77 -12.91
N GLU A 90 -15.82 7.30 -12.67
CA GLU A 90 -15.41 7.91 -11.41
C GLU A 90 -14.70 9.24 -11.64
N THR A 91 -14.54 10.02 -10.57
CA THR A 91 -13.64 11.17 -10.53
C THR A 91 -12.81 11.10 -9.25
N ALA A 92 -11.62 11.69 -9.28
CA ALA A 92 -10.74 11.77 -8.11
C ALA A 92 -10.77 13.20 -7.54
N VAL A 93 -11.00 13.33 -6.23
CA VAL A 93 -11.05 14.64 -5.55
C VAL A 93 -9.75 15.45 -5.73
N GLY A 94 -8.59 14.79 -5.82
CA GLY A 94 -7.32 15.46 -6.06
C GLY A 94 -7.21 16.10 -7.45
N ALA A 95 -7.97 15.63 -8.44
CA ALA A 95 -8.00 16.19 -9.79
C ALA A 95 -8.63 17.59 -9.81
N ALA A 96 -9.52 17.88 -8.86
CA ALA A 96 -10.16 19.19 -8.72
C ALA A 96 -9.16 20.32 -8.40
N MET A 97 -7.93 19.99 -7.98
CA MET A 97 -6.89 20.97 -7.61
C MET A 97 -6.67 22.06 -8.68
N LYS A 98 -6.79 21.72 -9.97
CA LYS A 98 -6.61 22.66 -11.09
C LYS A 98 -7.68 23.75 -11.19
N THR A 99 -8.85 23.52 -10.59
CA THR A 99 -9.95 24.49 -10.56
C THR A 99 -9.72 25.56 -9.48
N PHE A 100 -8.96 25.25 -8.44
CA PHE A 100 -8.71 26.19 -7.35
C PHE A 100 -7.55 27.14 -7.67
N GLU A 101 -7.70 28.40 -7.25
CA GLU A 101 -6.61 29.38 -7.28
C GLU A 101 -5.69 29.18 -6.07
N GLY A 102 -4.38 29.38 -6.27
CA GLY A 102 -3.39 29.21 -5.20
C GLY A 102 -3.23 27.77 -4.70
N GLY A 103 -3.58 26.77 -5.53
CA GLY A 103 -3.34 25.36 -5.20
C GLY A 103 -1.86 25.11 -4.90
N LEU A 104 -1.58 24.42 -3.79
CA LEU A 104 -0.21 24.13 -3.33
C LEU A 104 -0.04 22.63 -2.99
N GLY A 105 1.10 22.08 -3.38
CA GLY A 105 1.61 20.78 -2.92
C GLY A 105 2.59 20.97 -1.75
N ILE A 106 2.47 20.18 -0.69
CA ILE A 106 3.38 20.21 0.46
C ILE A 106 3.97 18.82 0.63
N SER A 107 5.31 18.71 0.62
CA SER A 107 5.98 17.45 0.94
C SER A 107 5.93 17.19 2.44
N VAL A 108 5.41 16.03 2.83
CA VAL A 108 5.27 15.59 4.22
C VAL A 108 6.04 14.29 4.45
N PRO A 109 6.48 14.00 5.69
CA PRO A 109 7.09 12.72 5.98
C PRO A 109 6.09 11.58 5.77
N ARG A 110 6.60 10.41 5.37
CA ARG A 110 5.80 9.21 5.10
C ARG A 110 5.00 8.71 6.32
N SER A 111 5.33 9.16 7.52
CA SER A 111 4.54 8.91 8.74
C SER A 111 3.09 9.39 8.64
N ARG A 112 2.79 10.35 7.76
CA ARG A 112 1.42 10.82 7.46
C ARG A 112 0.71 10.02 6.36
N PHE A 113 1.40 9.05 5.76
CA PHE A 113 0.91 8.21 4.67
C PHE A 113 1.17 6.73 4.96
N LEU A 114 0.25 6.12 5.72
CA LEU A 114 0.27 4.70 6.08
C LEU A 114 -1.02 4.01 5.60
N PRO A 115 -1.22 3.85 4.28
CA PRO A 115 -2.42 3.20 3.75
C PRO A 115 -2.39 1.69 4.03
N VAL A 116 -3.49 1.16 4.56
CA VAL A 116 -3.69 -0.29 4.73
C VAL A 116 -4.68 -0.75 3.66
N LYS A 117 -4.18 -1.37 2.59
CA LYS A 117 -4.98 -1.81 1.42
C LYS A 117 -5.02 -3.33 1.27
N LYS A 118 -3.94 -4.01 1.62
CA LYS A 118 -3.82 -5.46 1.60
C LYS A 118 -3.54 -6.00 3.00
N THR A 119 -3.74 -7.30 3.19
CA THR A 119 -3.33 -8.01 4.42
C THR A 119 -1.83 -7.97 4.66
N SER A 120 -1.01 -7.76 3.62
CA SER A 120 0.42 -7.45 3.77
C SER A 120 0.65 -6.15 4.55
N ASP A 121 -0.15 -5.11 4.29
CA ASP A 121 -0.10 -3.86 5.05
C ASP A 121 -0.66 -4.05 6.46
N LEU A 122 -1.70 -4.89 6.59
CA LEU A 122 -2.30 -5.23 7.87
C LEU A 122 -1.28 -5.93 8.80
N LEU A 123 -0.48 -6.86 8.26
CA LEU A 123 0.59 -7.53 9.00
C LEU A 123 1.59 -6.52 9.57
N LEU A 124 1.99 -5.52 8.76
CA LEU A 124 2.91 -4.47 9.19
C LEU A 124 2.34 -3.69 10.38
N VAL A 125 1.12 -3.16 10.27
CA VAL A 125 0.52 -2.31 11.31
C VAL A 125 0.10 -3.07 12.57
N MET A 126 -0.12 -4.39 12.48
CA MET A 126 -0.42 -5.24 13.63
C MET A 126 0.83 -5.73 14.37
N SER A 127 2.01 -5.65 13.75
CA SER A 127 3.27 -6.12 14.35
C SER A 127 3.85 -5.13 15.35
N ASN A 128 4.86 -5.58 16.08
CA ASN A 128 5.65 -4.74 16.99
C ASN A 128 6.44 -3.62 16.28
N LEU A 129 6.42 -3.56 14.94
CA LEU A 129 6.95 -2.46 14.16
C LEU A 129 6.22 -1.14 14.45
N TYR A 130 4.94 -1.20 14.84
CA TYR A 130 4.15 -0.03 15.21
C TYR A 130 3.58 -0.16 16.63
N SER A 131 3.44 0.99 17.29
CA SER A 131 2.76 1.13 18.57
C SER A 131 1.55 2.05 18.41
N LEU A 132 0.44 1.71 19.05
CA LEU A 132 -0.76 2.55 19.06
C LEU A 132 -0.64 3.57 20.21
N LYS A 133 -0.62 4.86 19.88
CA LYS A 133 -0.63 5.97 20.84
C LYS A 133 -1.76 6.92 20.51
N ASN A 134 -2.74 7.04 21.41
CA ASN A 134 -3.89 7.94 21.26
C ASN A 134 -4.61 7.80 19.90
N GLY A 135 -4.82 6.56 19.45
CA GLY A 135 -5.47 6.27 18.16
C GLY A 135 -4.57 6.44 16.92
N SER A 136 -3.30 6.86 17.09
CA SER A 136 -2.32 7.00 16.01
C SER A 136 -1.27 5.89 16.06
N LEU A 137 -0.93 5.31 14.91
CA LEU A 137 0.18 4.38 14.79
C LEU A 137 1.49 5.14 14.70
N VAL A 138 2.44 4.78 15.56
CA VAL A 138 3.79 5.36 15.62
C VAL A 138 4.79 4.23 15.47
N MET A 139 5.69 4.34 14.49
CA MET A 139 6.77 3.36 14.30
C MET A 139 7.57 3.21 15.59
N SER A 140 7.89 1.97 15.93
CA SER A 140 8.62 1.62 17.13
C SER A 140 9.99 2.31 17.16
N PRO A 141 10.41 2.93 18.28
CA PRO A 141 11.74 3.51 18.42
C PRO A 141 12.85 2.43 18.46
N GLN A 142 12.49 1.16 18.63
CA GLN A 142 13.42 0.03 18.55
C GLN A 142 13.80 -0.30 17.10
N ARG A 143 13.07 0.23 16.11
CA ARG A 143 13.42 0.04 14.69
C ARG A 143 14.66 0.86 14.36
N MET A 144 15.75 0.18 13.99
CA MET A 144 17.03 0.85 13.65
C MET A 144 16.94 1.74 12.41
N PHE A 145 16.14 1.34 11.41
CA PHE A 145 16.00 2.08 10.15
C PHE A 145 14.56 2.58 9.97
N PRO A 146 14.34 3.88 9.71
CA PRO A 146 12.99 4.47 9.61
C PRO A 146 12.18 4.00 8.39
N THR A 147 12.78 3.16 7.53
CA THR A 147 12.13 2.56 6.38
C THR A 147 11.23 1.40 6.78
N THR A 148 9.98 1.43 6.33
CA THR A 148 9.04 0.31 6.45
C THR A 148 9.54 -0.90 5.63
N PRO A 149 9.56 -2.12 6.19
CA PRO A 149 9.94 -3.30 5.45
C PRO A 149 8.95 -3.63 4.34
N LEU A 150 9.44 -4.30 3.30
CA LEU A 150 8.61 -4.73 2.18
C LEU A 150 8.02 -6.11 2.48
N VAL A 151 6.70 -6.17 2.66
CA VAL A 151 5.96 -7.41 2.90
C VAL A 151 5.09 -7.75 1.68
N LYS A 152 5.18 -8.99 1.21
CA LYS A 152 4.33 -9.56 0.16
C LYS A 152 3.78 -10.90 0.64
N LEU A 153 2.47 -10.94 0.90
CA LEU A 153 1.74 -12.18 1.17
C LEU A 153 0.99 -12.62 -0.08
N GLY A 154 1.06 -13.90 -0.44
CA GLY A 154 0.44 -14.44 -1.64
C GLY A 154 -1.09 -14.30 -1.64
N ASP A 155 -1.64 -13.74 -2.72
CA ASP A 155 -3.07 -13.41 -2.81
C ASP A 155 -3.99 -14.65 -2.71
N ASN A 156 -3.51 -15.85 -3.11
CA ASN A 156 -4.29 -17.10 -3.06
C ASN A 156 -4.69 -17.54 -1.64
N HIS A 157 -3.86 -17.24 -0.63
CA HIS A 157 -4.02 -17.75 0.73
C HIS A 157 -4.13 -16.67 1.80
N PHE A 158 -3.72 -15.43 1.48
CA PHE A 158 -3.68 -14.33 2.43
C PHE A 158 -4.54 -13.14 2.02
N SER A 159 -5.20 -13.12 0.85
CA SER A 159 -5.95 -11.95 0.41
C SER A 159 -7.13 -11.60 1.32
N LYS A 160 -7.83 -12.61 1.88
CA LYS A 160 -8.96 -12.40 2.79
C LYS A 160 -8.48 -12.30 4.23
N VAL A 161 -9.02 -11.34 4.97
CA VAL A 161 -8.70 -11.11 6.39
C VAL A 161 -8.91 -12.36 7.25
N LYS A 162 -10.00 -13.11 7.02
CA LYS A 162 -10.27 -14.35 7.77
C LYS A 162 -9.16 -15.40 7.57
N GLU A 163 -8.75 -15.61 6.32
CA GLU A 163 -7.70 -16.57 5.97
C GLU A 163 -6.35 -16.10 6.52
N PHE A 164 -6.02 -14.82 6.35
CA PHE A 164 -4.84 -14.18 6.96
C PHE A 164 -4.78 -14.42 8.48
N LEU A 165 -5.83 -14.06 9.22
CA LEU A 165 -5.86 -14.22 10.68
C LEU A 165 -5.74 -15.70 11.10
N SER A 166 -6.36 -16.62 10.37
CA SER A 166 -6.28 -18.05 10.68
C SER A 166 -4.88 -18.67 10.48
N ARG A 167 -4.03 -18.01 9.70
CA ARG A 167 -2.68 -18.50 9.35
C ARG A 167 -1.59 -18.01 10.28
N PHE A 168 -1.88 -16.99 11.09
CA PHE A 168 -0.97 -16.47 12.09
C PHE A 168 -1.53 -16.75 13.48
N ALA A 169 -0.98 -17.75 14.19
CA ALA A 169 -1.38 -18.02 15.57
C ALA A 169 -1.13 -16.80 16.48
N ASN A 170 -0.07 -16.04 16.18
CA ASN A 170 0.20 -14.70 16.66
C ASN A 170 0.92 -13.91 15.56
N ILE A 171 0.84 -12.57 15.61
CA ILE A 171 1.63 -11.71 14.72
C ILE A 171 3.11 -11.87 15.06
N PRO A 172 3.98 -12.16 14.08
CA PRO A 172 5.41 -12.33 14.31
C PRO A 172 6.09 -11.02 14.71
N ASP A 173 7.26 -11.15 15.33
CA ASP A 173 8.20 -10.04 15.51
C ASP A 173 8.82 -9.66 14.16
N LEU A 174 8.66 -8.39 13.77
CA LEU A 174 9.13 -7.84 12.50
C LEU A 174 10.09 -6.66 12.69
N ILE A 175 10.59 -6.41 13.92
CA ILE A 175 11.33 -5.19 14.22
C ILE A 175 12.63 -5.07 13.42
N GLU A 176 13.27 -6.21 13.14
CA GLU A 176 14.50 -6.34 12.35
C GLU A 176 14.24 -6.85 10.92
N LEU A 177 12.98 -6.90 10.47
CA LEU A 177 12.64 -7.30 9.10
C LEU A 177 13.02 -6.21 8.10
N ASP A 178 13.50 -6.60 6.92
CA ASP A 178 13.67 -5.73 5.75
C ASP A 178 12.77 -6.16 4.59
N HIS A 179 12.68 -7.47 4.34
CA HIS A 179 11.89 -8.04 3.26
C HIS A 179 11.24 -9.36 3.65
N LEU A 180 9.92 -9.49 3.44
CA LEU A 180 9.18 -10.72 3.60
C LEU A 180 8.41 -11.04 2.31
N THR A 181 8.63 -12.21 1.74
CA THR A 181 7.77 -12.79 0.71
C THR A 181 7.26 -14.14 1.16
N VAL A 182 5.94 -14.32 1.18
CA VAL A 182 5.29 -15.59 1.53
C VAL A 182 4.38 -16.00 0.38
N SER A 183 4.60 -17.19 -0.18
CA SER A 183 3.82 -17.75 -1.28
C SER A 183 3.38 -19.17 -0.95
N GLY A 184 2.14 -19.51 -1.32
CA GLY A 184 1.55 -20.83 -1.09
C GLY A 184 0.87 -21.00 0.26
N ASP A 185 0.54 -22.24 0.61
CA ASP A 185 -0.15 -22.63 1.83
C ASP A 185 0.82 -22.61 3.02
N VAL A 186 0.98 -21.45 3.66
CA VAL A 186 1.91 -21.25 4.79
C VAL A 186 1.14 -20.87 6.06
N THR A 187 1.54 -21.42 7.19
CA THR A 187 1.05 -21.02 8.52
C THR A 187 2.22 -20.67 9.45
N PHE A 188 1.94 -19.86 10.47
CA PHE A 188 2.90 -19.36 11.44
C PHE A 188 2.43 -19.67 12.86
N GLY A 189 3.28 -20.38 13.61
CA GLY A 189 3.10 -20.65 15.03
C GLY A 189 3.23 -19.41 15.92
N ARG A 190 3.21 -19.62 17.24
CA ARG A 190 3.34 -18.52 18.22
C ARG A 190 4.79 -18.08 18.36
N GLY A 191 5.03 -16.80 18.62
CA GLY A 191 6.38 -16.29 18.94
C GLY A 191 7.41 -16.42 17.82
N VAL A 192 6.96 -16.39 16.55
CA VAL A 192 7.87 -16.37 15.40
C VAL A 192 8.55 -15.00 15.28
N SER A 193 9.83 -14.97 14.94
CA SER A 193 10.60 -13.74 14.66
C SER A 193 11.20 -13.79 13.24
N LEU A 194 11.02 -12.72 12.47
CA LEU A 194 11.45 -12.61 11.08
C LEU A 194 12.42 -11.43 10.92
N LYS A 195 13.64 -11.70 10.45
CA LYS A 195 14.74 -10.74 10.41
C LYS A 195 15.42 -10.68 9.05
N GLY A 196 15.83 -9.48 8.64
CA GLY A 196 16.48 -9.24 7.35
C GLY A 196 15.58 -9.63 6.18
N THR A 197 16.08 -10.48 5.28
CA THR A 197 15.31 -10.97 4.13
C THR A 197 14.81 -12.40 4.34
N VAL A 198 13.50 -12.59 4.44
CA VAL A 198 12.85 -13.90 4.58
C VAL A 198 11.94 -14.18 3.38
N ILE A 199 12.13 -15.32 2.74
CA ILE A 199 11.31 -15.78 1.62
C ILE A 199 10.80 -17.18 1.95
N ILE A 200 9.49 -17.38 1.92
CA ILE A 200 8.85 -18.67 2.22
C ILE A 200 7.98 -19.07 1.04
N ILE A 201 8.26 -20.23 0.45
CA ILE A 201 7.58 -20.70 -0.77
C ILE A 201 7.11 -22.14 -0.56
N ALA A 202 5.81 -22.31 -0.36
CA ALA A 202 5.13 -23.58 -0.53
C ALA A 202 4.63 -23.69 -1.99
N ASN A 203 5.05 -24.74 -2.70
CA ASN A 203 4.59 -24.96 -4.07
C ASN A 203 3.14 -25.45 -4.10
N HIS A 204 2.57 -25.55 -5.30
CA HIS A 204 1.19 -26.04 -5.45
C HIS A 204 1.04 -27.45 -4.86
N GLY A 205 0.07 -27.62 -3.96
CA GLY A 205 -0.18 -28.88 -3.24
C GLY A 205 0.67 -29.08 -1.99
N ASP A 206 1.74 -28.30 -1.81
CA ASP A 206 2.56 -28.32 -0.61
C ASP A 206 2.00 -27.38 0.47
N ARG A 207 2.34 -27.68 1.72
CA ARG A 207 2.04 -26.83 2.87
C ARG A 207 3.28 -26.68 3.74
N ILE A 208 3.49 -25.50 4.30
CA ILE A 208 4.57 -25.23 5.27
C ILE A 208 3.95 -24.67 6.55
N ASP A 209 4.07 -25.42 7.64
CA ASP A 209 3.78 -24.93 8.99
C ASP A 209 5.08 -24.45 9.64
N ILE A 210 5.22 -23.14 9.85
CA ILE A 210 6.37 -22.57 10.57
C ILE A 210 6.16 -22.81 12.07
N PRO A 211 7.07 -23.55 12.75
CA PRO A 211 6.88 -23.94 14.14
C PRO A 211 6.85 -22.73 15.08
N SER A 212 6.21 -22.90 16.24
CA SER A 212 6.24 -21.90 17.31
C SER A 212 7.68 -21.64 17.78
N GLY A 213 8.01 -20.38 18.04
CA GLY A 213 9.35 -19.94 18.44
C GLY A 213 10.37 -19.89 17.30
N ALA A 214 9.98 -20.17 16.05
CA ALA A 214 10.90 -20.13 14.92
C ALA A 214 11.48 -18.72 14.72
N MET A 215 12.80 -18.65 14.56
CA MET A 215 13.51 -17.44 14.20
C MET A 215 14.10 -17.62 12.80
N LEU A 216 13.62 -16.82 11.83
CA LEU A 216 14.10 -16.84 10.45
C LEU A 216 14.83 -15.54 10.16
N GLU A 217 16.13 -15.66 9.91
CA GLU A 217 16.99 -14.53 9.59
C GLU A 217 17.77 -14.78 8.29
N ASN A 218 17.52 -13.94 7.28
CA ASN A 218 18.20 -14.03 5.98
C ASN A 218 18.09 -15.44 5.35
N LYS A 219 16.89 -16.03 5.38
CA LYS A 219 16.61 -17.38 4.90
C LYS A 219 15.58 -17.42 3.78
N ILE A 220 15.79 -18.37 2.89
CA ILE A 220 14.78 -18.87 1.95
C ILE A 220 14.33 -20.24 2.46
N VAL A 221 13.05 -20.39 2.70
CA VAL A 221 12.41 -21.63 3.16
C VAL A 221 11.48 -22.12 2.05
N SER A 222 11.66 -23.35 1.62
CA SER A 222 10.77 -24.00 0.65
C SER A 222 10.62 -25.49 0.95
N GLY A 223 9.55 -26.08 0.46
CA GLY A 223 9.25 -27.51 0.62
C GLY A 223 7.86 -27.76 1.18
N ASN A 224 7.71 -28.89 1.87
CA ASN A 224 6.45 -29.36 2.43
C ASN A 224 6.70 -29.89 3.85
N MET A 225 6.08 -29.24 4.84
CA MET A 225 6.21 -29.57 6.25
C MET A 225 4.87 -29.35 6.94
N ARG A 226 4.32 -30.40 7.55
CA ARG A 226 3.11 -30.32 8.36
C ARG A 226 3.44 -30.63 9.81
N ILE A 227 2.96 -29.79 10.72
CA ILE A 227 3.09 -30.00 12.16
C ILE A 227 1.71 -30.43 12.67
N LEU A 228 1.62 -31.59 13.30
CA LEU A 228 0.38 -32.15 13.86
C LEU A 228 0.41 -32.03 15.38
N ASP A 229 -0.75 -31.76 15.98
CA ASP A 229 -0.91 -31.84 17.43
C ASP A 229 -0.73 -33.30 17.90
N HIS A 230 -0.03 -33.48 19.02
CA HIS A 230 0.18 -34.78 19.66
C HIS A 230 -0.94 -35.13 20.64
#